data_AF-A0A924EMX6-F1
#
_entry.id   AF-A0A924EMX6-F1
#
_cell.length_a   1.000
_cell.length_b   1.000
_cell.length_c   1.000
_cell.angle_alpha   90.00
_cell.angle_beta   90.00
_cell.angle_gamma   90.00
#
_symmetry.space_group_name_H-M   'P 1'
#
loop_
_entity.id
_entity.type
_entity.pdbx_description
1 polymer ?
#
loop_
_entity_poly.entity_id
_entity_poly.type
_entity_poly.pdbx_seq_one_letter_code
_entity_poly.pdbx_strand_id
1 'polypeptide(L)'
;PKYLEDLFLQKSFVYANVPYRIKKYEDILKNPKSTIDFEQDQELEIHKNKSILGEDATLKVNQKNEIHHVTFLEKILATTLSKLSNFIPEGGIWMNTQRPEWNDANNALVGNGVSMVTLNYLSRFLNFFKNILEKSHEKKVEISEELASFFQTLLQIFKDHEHLLEHSISNNSRKKIMDALGNAGNTYREQIYDHSFSGHFKKIDTSEILNLMMVSLKFLDQTIRVNKKQNGLYHAYNLISYTENSATISHLNDMLEGQVAVLSSGFLSPNESLAVLEALRKSDLYRQDQNSYLLYPNHELKGFLTKNNISESEVLKSELLTNHLKSGNKSLIEKDVANHYHFNSQFKNGDDLNKELHALDINDGERTKILNIYENVFHHKEFTGRSGTFFAYEGLGSIYWHMVSKLLLATQEVVIKARKDGNSVEVINQLIGYYEDIKDGIGAHKSPKNYGAFPTDPYSHTPLHRGAQQPGMTGQVKEDLLARWGELGILVEEGCVKFDPFLLKKSNFLEEQNKFEIT
;
A
#
# COMPACT_ATOMS: atom_id res chain seq x y z
N PRO A 1 20.00 -8.88 23.14
CA PRO A 1 20.11 -8.63 21.67
C PRO A 1 20.60 -7.20 21.34
N LYS A 2 21.86 -7.06 20.88
CA LYS A 2 22.53 -5.77 20.58
C LYS A 2 23.01 -5.61 19.13
N TYR A 3 22.89 -6.65 18.30
CA TYR A 3 23.51 -6.69 16.98
C TYR A 3 23.16 -5.51 16.06
N LEU A 4 21.91 -5.01 16.09
CA LEU A 4 21.53 -3.84 15.29
C LEU A 4 22.18 -2.53 15.78
N GLU A 5 22.40 -2.40 17.09
CA GLU A 5 23.10 -1.25 17.67
C GLU A 5 24.57 -1.25 17.25
N ASP A 6 25.22 -2.42 17.22
CA ASP A 6 26.61 -2.57 16.75
C ASP A 6 26.79 -2.06 15.30
N LEU A 7 25.74 -2.17 14.48
CA LEU A 7 25.73 -1.70 13.08
C LEU A 7 25.50 -0.19 12.92
N PHE A 8 25.19 0.55 14.00
CA PHE A 8 24.96 2.00 13.93
C PHE A 8 26.23 2.80 13.59
N LEU A 9 27.39 2.28 13.96
CA LEU A 9 28.68 2.93 13.71
C LEU A 9 29.46 2.30 12.56
N GLN A 10 29.10 1.08 12.16
CA GLN A 10 29.79 0.33 11.11
C GLN A 10 29.36 0.79 9.71
N LYS A 11 30.29 1.44 8.97
CA LYS A 11 30.08 1.87 7.57
C LYS A 11 30.33 0.71 6.59
N SER A 12 29.45 -0.28 6.58
CA SER A 12 29.54 -1.45 5.70
C SER A 12 28.39 -1.58 4.71
N PHE A 13 27.49 -0.61 4.67
CA PHE A 13 26.36 -0.60 3.74
C PHE A 13 26.63 0.32 2.56
N VAL A 14 25.98 0.04 1.43
CA VAL A 14 26.15 0.79 0.18
C VAL A 14 24.79 1.17 -0.40
N TYR A 15 24.76 2.06 -1.40
CA TYR A 15 23.56 2.35 -2.19
C TYR A 15 23.65 1.72 -3.57
N ALA A 16 22.58 1.06 -3.99
CA ALA A 16 22.43 0.64 -5.38
C ALA A 16 22.27 1.86 -6.29
N ASN A 17 22.96 1.84 -7.42
CA ASN A 17 22.91 2.82 -8.49
C ASN A 17 21.92 2.33 -9.56
N VAL A 18 20.63 2.44 -9.27
CA VAL A 18 19.57 2.16 -10.25
C VAL A 18 19.40 3.42 -11.12
N PRO A 19 19.47 3.33 -12.46
CA PRO A 19 19.44 4.48 -13.38
C PRO A 19 18.02 5.07 -13.54
N TYR A 20 17.33 5.29 -12.43
CA TYR A 20 15.99 5.86 -12.37
C TYR A 20 16.07 7.26 -11.76
N ARG A 21 15.62 8.25 -12.52
CA ARG A 21 15.50 9.62 -12.05
C ARG A 21 14.05 9.92 -11.71
N ILE A 22 13.76 10.09 -10.41
CA ILE A 22 12.45 10.54 -9.95
C ILE A 22 12.35 12.04 -10.24
N LYS A 23 11.33 12.44 -11.01
CA LYS A 23 11.11 13.82 -11.47
C LYS A 23 10.97 14.83 -10.34
N LYS A 24 11.03 16.10 -10.72
CA LYS A 24 10.80 17.21 -9.79
C LYS A 24 9.41 17.16 -9.19
N TYR A 25 9.27 17.62 -7.95
CA TYR A 25 7.98 17.58 -7.23
C TYR A 25 6.86 18.31 -7.99
N GLU A 26 7.16 19.45 -8.62
CA GLU A 26 6.22 20.18 -9.46
C GLU A 26 5.72 19.37 -10.66
N ASP A 27 6.56 18.55 -11.26
CA ASP A 27 6.19 17.72 -12.41
C ASP A 27 5.40 16.48 -11.98
N ILE A 28 5.73 15.93 -10.81
CA ILE A 28 4.90 14.89 -10.17
C ILE A 28 3.50 15.43 -9.85
N LEU A 29 3.39 16.66 -9.35
CA LEU A 29 2.08 17.28 -9.11
C LEU A 29 1.29 17.47 -10.41
N LYS A 30 1.94 17.92 -11.50
CA LYS A 30 1.30 18.07 -12.82
C LYS A 30 0.78 16.75 -13.36
N ASN A 31 1.55 15.67 -13.24
CA ASN A 31 1.15 14.35 -13.70
C ASN A 31 1.75 13.24 -12.80
N PRO A 32 1.03 12.78 -11.77
CA PRO A 32 1.57 11.80 -10.83
C PRO A 32 1.62 10.38 -11.40
N LYS A 33 1.21 10.18 -12.66
CA LYS A 33 1.35 8.92 -13.39
C LYS A 33 2.63 8.86 -14.24
N SER A 34 3.32 9.99 -14.45
CA SER A 34 4.58 10.06 -15.20
C SER A 34 5.65 10.77 -14.36
N THR A 35 6.34 10.01 -13.53
CA THR A 35 7.13 10.54 -12.40
C THR A 35 8.56 10.02 -12.33
N ILE A 36 8.92 9.03 -13.14
CA ILE A 36 10.27 8.44 -13.14
C ILE A 36 10.75 8.24 -14.58
N ASP A 37 11.90 8.83 -14.90
CA ASP A 37 12.58 8.68 -16.17
C ASP A 37 13.74 7.68 -16.04
N PHE A 38 14.11 7.06 -17.16
CA PHE A 38 15.25 6.14 -17.24
C PHE A 38 16.49 6.88 -17.78
N GLU A 39 17.57 6.88 -17.01
CA GLU A 39 18.82 7.58 -17.32
C GLU A 39 19.73 6.67 -18.17
N GLN A 40 19.56 6.72 -19.49
CA GLN A 40 20.29 5.84 -20.42
C GLN A 40 21.81 6.01 -20.34
N ASP A 41 22.29 7.24 -20.21
CA ASP A 41 23.74 7.52 -20.11
C ASP A 41 24.35 6.91 -18.84
N GLN A 42 23.62 6.97 -17.72
CA GLN A 42 24.05 6.34 -16.46
C GLN A 42 24.08 4.82 -16.57
N GLU A 43 23.11 4.20 -17.23
CA GLU A 43 23.11 2.75 -17.49
C GLU A 43 24.33 2.33 -18.32
N LEU A 44 24.62 3.08 -19.40
CA LEU A 44 25.79 2.82 -20.25
C LEU A 44 27.11 2.96 -19.46
N GLU A 45 27.20 3.95 -18.57
CA GLU A 45 28.35 4.13 -17.69
C GLU A 45 28.51 2.97 -16.70
N ILE A 46 27.43 2.54 -16.04
CA ILE A 46 27.43 1.37 -15.15
C ILE A 46 27.95 0.14 -15.90
N HIS A 47 27.39 -0.14 -17.09
CA HIS A 47 27.80 -1.28 -17.90
C HIS A 47 29.25 -1.23 -18.35
N LYS A 48 29.75 -0.04 -18.74
CA LYS A 48 31.17 0.14 -19.05
C LYS A 48 32.04 -0.19 -17.83
N ASN A 49 31.65 0.29 -16.66
CA ASN A 49 32.39 0.10 -15.41
C ASN A 49 32.31 -1.34 -14.87
N LYS A 50 31.32 -2.15 -15.26
CA LYS A 50 31.25 -3.58 -14.90
C LYS A 50 32.48 -4.38 -15.35
N SER A 51 33.10 -3.98 -16.47
CA SER A 51 34.35 -4.62 -16.94
C SER A 51 35.55 -4.39 -16.01
N ILE A 52 35.49 -3.38 -15.14
CA ILE A 52 36.57 -2.97 -14.22
C ILE A 52 36.23 -3.41 -12.78
N LEU A 53 35.02 -3.11 -12.32
CA LEU A 53 34.59 -3.30 -10.92
C LEU A 53 33.72 -4.54 -10.70
N GLY A 54 33.38 -5.29 -11.76
CA GLY A 54 32.39 -6.34 -11.68
C GLY A 54 31.01 -5.78 -11.29
N GLU A 55 30.25 -6.51 -10.49
CA GLU A 55 28.89 -6.09 -10.10
C GLU A 55 28.88 -4.88 -9.15
N ASP A 56 30.00 -4.55 -8.49
CA ASP A 56 30.12 -3.35 -7.66
C ASP A 56 30.01 -2.05 -8.49
N ALA A 57 30.14 -2.11 -9.81
CA ALA A 57 29.82 -0.98 -10.71
C ALA A 57 28.36 -0.51 -10.59
N THR A 58 27.48 -1.37 -10.06
CA THR A 58 26.07 -1.04 -9.79
C THR A 58 25.86 -0.33 -8.45
N LEU A 59 26.94 0.08 -7.77
CA LEU A 59 26.88 0.81 -6.51
C LEU A 59 27.16 2.31 -6.74
N LYS A 60 26.60 3.17 -5.89
CA LYS A 60 26.84 4.62 -5.95
C LYS A 60 28.26 4.95 -5.50
N VAL A 61 28.94 5.73 -6.34
CA VAL A 61 30.27 6.29 -6.09
C VAL A 61 30.13 7.76 -5.69
N ASN A 62 30.86 8.19 -4.66
CA ASN A 62 30.85 9.57 -4.17
C ASN A 62 31.81 10.47 -4.98
N GLN A 63 31.82 11.77 -4.68
CA GLN A 63 32.71 12.75 -5.32
C GLN A 63 34.22 12.51 -5.08
N LYS A 64 34.58 11.61 -4.15
CA LYS A 64 35.96 11.16 -3.90
C LYS A 64 36.33 9.94 -4.75
N ASN A 65 35.47 9.52 -5.68
CA ASN A 65 35.62 8.34 -6.53
C ASN A 65 35.71 7.01 -5.75
N GLU A 66 35.05 6.94 -4.60
CA GLU A 66 34.95 5.74 -3.77
C GLU A 66 33.51 5.24 -3.71
N ILE A 67 33.31 3.92 -3.58
CA ILE A 67 31.99 3.36 -3.27
C ILE A 67 31.50 3.99 -1.96
N HIS A 68 30.31 4.59 -1.99
CA HIS A 68 29.80 5.35 -0.85
C HIS A 68 29.30 4.42 0.26
N HIS A 69 30.16 4.21 1.26
CA HIS A 69 29.89 3.35 2.41
C HIS A 69 29.22 4.11 3.56
N VAL A 70 28.13 3.59 4.07
CA VAL A 70 27.28 4.21 5.09
C VAL A 70 26.90 3.24 6.20
N THR A 71 26.38 3.77 7.31
CA THR A 71 25.95 2.99 8.46
C THR A 71 24.58 2.35 8.24
N PHE A 72 24.22 1.37 9.07
CA PHE A 72 22.88 0.79 9.03
C PHE A 72 21.81 1.85 9.29
N LEU A 73 22.05 2.73 10.27
CA LEU A 73 21.07 3.76 10.64
C LEU A 73 20.83 4.77 9.52
N GLU A 74 21.85 5.09 8.73
CA GLU A 74 21.68 5.87 7.50
C GLU A 74 20.76 5.13 6.50
N LYS A 75 20.92 3.82 6.30
CA LYS A 75 20.03 3.05 5.41
C LYS A 75 18.57 3.08 5.89
N ILE A 76 18.35 3.00 7.20
CA ILE A 76 17.02 3.09 7.82
C ILE A 76 16.43 4.50 7.63
N LEU A 77 17.23 5.55 7.85
CA LEU A 77 16.80 6.93 7.62
C LEU A 77 16.46 7.17 6.15
N ALA A 78 17.28 6.72 5.20
CA ALA A 78 17.03 6.93 3.78
C ALA A 78 15.66 6.37 3.34
N THR A 79 15.32 5.14 3.76
CA THR A 79 14.01 4.54 3.40
C THR A 79 12.85 5.19 4.16
N THR A 80 13.06 5.57 5.43
CA THR A 80 12.05 6.22 6.27
C THR A 80 11.70 7.61 5.73
N LEU A 81 12.71 8.44 5.48
CA LEU A 81 12.53 9.80 4.98
C LEU A 81 11.91 9.80 3.57
N SER A 82 12.23 8.82 2.73
CA SER A 82 11.56 8.63 1.42
C SER A 82 10.06 8.33 1.55
N LYS A 83 9.64 7.57 2.57
CA LYS A 83 8.21 7.35 2.84
C LYS A 83 7.55 8.59 3.44
N LEU A 84 8.20 9.23 4.41
CA LEU A 84 7.69 10.44 5.06
C LEU A 84 7.61 11.63 4.10
N SER A 85 8.48 11.75 3.09
CA SER A 85 8.35 12.79 2.05
C SER A 85 7.13 12.62 1.15
N ASN A 86 6.49 11.43 1.18
CA ASN A 86 5.26 11.12 0.46
C ASN A 86 4.06 10.98 1.40
N PHE A 87 4.21 11.31 2.69
CA PHE A 87 3.11 11.26 3.64
C PHE A 87 2.10 12.39 3.36
N ILE A 88 0.85 12.01 3.23
CA ILE A 88 -0.29 12.92 3.13
C ILE A 88 -1.10 12.76 4.43
N PRO A 89 -1.16 13.80 5.29
CA PRO A 89 -1.92 13.76 6.54
C PRO A 89 -3.36 13.30 6.31
N GLU A 90 -3.85 12.40 7.17
CA GLU A 90 -5.15 11.73 7.12
C GLU A 90 -5.44 10.94 5.82
N GLY A 91 -4.47 10.84 4.89
CA GLY A 91 -4.61 10.14 3.61
C GLY A 91 -3.79 8.85 3.50
N GLY A 92 -2.54 8.84 3.99
CA GLY A 92 -1.61 7.71 3.87
C GLY A 92 -0.29 8.09 3.19
N ILE A 93 0.40 7.11 2.59
CA ILE A 93 1.61 7.31 1.78
C ILE A 93 1.25 7.37 0.29
N TRP A 94 1.65 8.43 -0.41
CA TRP A 94 1.30 8.65 -1.81
C TRP A 94 1.92 7.60 -2.76
N MET A 95 1.10 7.03 -3.66
CA MET A 95 1.52 6.04 -4.66
C MET A 95 1.88 6.71 -6.00
N ASN A 96 3.06 7.32 -6.07
CA ASN A 96 3.48 8.15 -7.21
C ASN A 96 4.74 7.66 -7.92
N THR A 97 5.09 6.37 -7.83
CA THR A 97 6.36 5.81 -8.35
C THR A 97 6.19 4.86 -9.54
N GLN A 98 5.15 5.08 -10.35
CA GLN A 98 4.83 4.33 -11.60
C GLN A 98 4.63 2.81 -11.44
N ARG A 99 4.54 2.29 -10.21
CA ARG A 99 4.28 0.88 -9.90
C ARG A 99 3.30 0.77 -8.73
N PRO A 100 2.45 -0.27 -8.72
CA PRO A 100 1.54 -0.53 -7.60
C PRO A 100 2.28 -1.04 -6.37
N GLU A 101 1.52 -1.29 -5.30
CA GLU A 101 1.97 -2.07 -4.15
C GLU A 101 1.73 -3.57 -4.38
N TRP A 102 1.25 -4.33 -3.38
CA TRP A 102 1.09 -5.78 -3.47
C TRP A 102 0.04 -6.20 -4.51
N ASN A 103 -1.12 -5.52 -4.56
CA ASN A 103 -2.21 -5.89 -5.46
C ASN A 103 -2.03 -5.25 -6.85
N ASP A 104 -1.41 -5.98 -7.77
CA ASP A 104 -1.22 -5.52 -9.15
C ASP A 104 -2.55 -5.33 -9.92
N ALA A 105 -3.64 -5.98 -9.50
CA ALA A 105 -4.95 -5.77 -10.11
C ALA A 105 -5.53 -4.38 -9.81
N ASN A 106 -5.04 -3.66 -8.80
CA ASN A 106 -5.36 -2.27 -8.47
C ASN A 106 -4.30 -1.26 -8.98
N ASN A 107 -3.59 -1.59 -10.06
CA ASN A 107 -2.50 -0.75 -10.58
C ASN A 107 -2.90 0.64 -11.10
N ALA A 108 -4.17 0.89 -11.40
CA ALA A 108 -4.61 2.22 -11.83
C ALA A 108 -4.67 3.23 -10.67
N LEU A 109 -4.60 2.76 -9.42
CA LEU A 109 -4.40 3.61 -8.24
C LEU A 109 -3.07 4.36 -8.29
N VAL A 110 -2.05 3.87 -9.01
CA VAL A 110 -0.80 4.62 -9.17
C VAL A 110 -1.08 5.99 -9.80
N GLY A 111 -0.59 7.04 -9.15
CA GLY A 111 -0.90 8.42 -9.45
C GLY A 111 -1.69 9.07 -8.33
N ASN A 112 -2.99 8.77 -8.22
CA ASN A 112 -3.87 9.44 -7.25
C ASN A 112 -4.14 8.61 -5.99
N GLY A 113 -3.68 7.35 -5.94
CA GLY A 113 -3.83 6.45 -4.82
C GLY A 113 -2.93 6.85 -3.65
N VAL A 114 -3.44 6.68 -2.44
CA VAL A 114 -2.71 6.92 -1.20
C VAL A 114 -2.89 5.71 -0.29
N SER A 115 -1.78 5.09 0.11
CA SER A 115 -1.75 3.82 0.82
C SER A 115 -1.80 4.03 2.34
N MET A 116 -2.92 3.63 2.94
CA MET A 116 -3.01 3.42 4.39
C MET A 116 -2.38 2.08 4.81
N VAL A 117 -2.31 1.10 3.90
CA VAL A 117 -1.62 -0.18 4.10
C VAL A 117 -0.15 0.06 4.46
N THR A 118 0.58 0.80 3.62
CA THR A 118 1.98 1.15 3.88
C THR A 118 2.14 2.03 5.12
N LEU A 119 1.19 2.93 5.39
CA LEU A 119 1.23 3.76 6.60
C LEU A 119 1.12 2.92 7.88
N ASN A 120 0.23 1.92 7.92
CA ASN A 120 0.09 1.02 9.06
C ASN A 120 1.39 0.24 9.34
N TYR A 121 2.04 -0.29 8.29
CA TYR A 121 3.33 -0.97 8.45
C TYR A 121 4.47 0.01 8.79
N LEU A 122 4.41 1.25 8.29
CA LEU A 122 5.35 2.29 8.68
C LEU A 122 5.21 2.64 10.17
N SER A 123 3.99 2.68 10.72
CA SER A 123 3.79 2.86 12.17
C SER A 123 4.43 1.74 12.99
N ARG A 124 4.24 0.47 12.58
CA ARG A 124 4.93 -0.69 13.20
C ARG A 124 6.45 -0.54 13.12
N PHE A 125 6.95 -0.18 11.95
CA PHE A 125 8.38 -0.01 11.67
C PHE A 125 9.01 1.09 12.53
N LEU A 126 8.39 2.27 12.60
CA LEU A 126 8.87 3.38 13.42
C LEU A 126 8.83 3.03 14.91
N ASN A 127 7.77 2.38 15.39
CA ASN A 127 7.71 1.93 16.78
C ASN A 127 8.82 0.92 17.13
N PHE A 128 9.14 0.00 16.21
CA PHE A 128 10.26 -0.92 16.39
C PHE A 128 11.60 -0.18 16.55
N PHE A 129 11.92 0.74 15.64
CA PHE A 129 13.19 1.48 15.69
C PHE A 129 13.26 2.50 16.83
N LYS A 130 12.13 3.14 17.18
CA LYS A 130 11.99 3.97 18.38
C LYS A 130 12.43 3.19 19.61
N ASN A 131 11.91 1.97 19.82
CA ASN A 131 12.27 1.12 20.96
C ASN A 131 13.75 0.71 20.98
N ILE A 132 14.38 0.53 19.80
CA ILE A 132 15.83 0.25 19.71
C ILE A 132 16.62 1.48 20.14
N LEU A 133 16.27 2.67 19.60
CA LEU A 133 16.98 3.91 19.90
C LEU A 133 16.82 4.35 21.35
N GLU A 134 15.66 4.15 21.96
CA GLU A 134 15.43 4.43 23.40
C GLU A 134 16.34 3.61 24.31
N LYS A 135 16.66 2.37 23.90
CA LYS A 135 17.54 1.45 24.64
C LYS A 135 19.01 1.59 24.26
N SER A 136 19.32 2.35 23.21
CA SER A 136 20.66 2.53 22.67
C SER A 136 21.56 3.33 23.63
N HIS A 137 22.75 2.82 23.88
CA HIS A 137 23.82 3.52 24.58
C HIS A 137 24.49 4.55 23.66
N GLU A 138 24.50 4.30 22.35
CA GLU A 138 25.05 5.24 21.36
C GLU A 138 24.24 6.54 21.31
N LYS A 139 24.93 7.67 21.53
CA LYS A 139 24.32 9.01 21.57
C LYS A 139 24.51 9.81 20.29
N LYS A 140 25.51 9.44 19.49
CA LYS A 140 25.83 10.13 18.24
C LYS A 140 26.11 9.12 17.15
N VAL A 141 25.64 9.44 15.95
CA VAL A 141 25.90 8.65 14.74
C VAL A 141 26.34 9.58 13.62
N GLU A 142 27.03 9.01 12.63
CA GLU A 142 27.41 9.72 11.41
C GLU A 142 26.53 9.29 10.25
N ILE A 143 26.00 10.28 9.53
CA ILE A 143 25.26 10.09 8.28
C ILE A 143 25.78 11.07 7.23
N SER A 144 25.57 10.76 5.94
CA SER A 144 25.92 11.65 4.83
C SER A 144 25.38 13.06 5.05
N GLU A 145 26.19 14.08 4.74
CA GLU A 145 25.83 15.49 4.98
C GLU A 145 24.51 15.89 4.29
N GLU A 146 24.30 15.40 3.06
CA GLU A 146 23.10 15.63 2.26
C GLU A 146 21.86 15.02 2.93
N LEU A 147 22.00 13.81 3.49
CA LEU A 147 20.91 13.15 4.21
C LEU A 147 20.61 13.83 5.54
N ALA A 148 21.62 14.36 6.23
CA ALA A 148 21.42 15.12 7.47
C ALA A 148 20.59 16.39 7.24
N SER A 149 20.82 17.09 6.11
CA SER A 149 20.01 18.25 5.74
C SER A 149 18.55 17.86 5.46
N PHE A 150 18.32 16.76 4.73
CA PHE A 150 16.99 16.26 4.44
C PHE A 150 16.24 15.82 5.72
N PHE A 151 16.94 15.09 6.59
CA PHE A 151 16.46 14.66 7.91
C PHE A 151 16.00 15.85 8.77
N GLN A 152 16.87 16.86 8.94
CA GLN A 152 16.56 18.03 9.76
C GLN A 152 15.37 18.82 9.19
N THR A 153 15.30 18.93 7.86
CA THR A 153 14.18 19.58 7.18
C THR A 153 12.85 18.89 7.51
N LEU A 154 12.79 17.55 7.40
CA LEU A 154 11.58 16.78 7.72
C LEU A 154 11.21 16.90 9.20
N LEU A 155 12.20 16.81 10.11
CA LEU A 155 11.98 17.00 11.54
C LEU A 155 11.33 18.35 11.85
N GLN A 156 11.83 19.43 11.23
CA GLN A 156 11.28 20.76 11.41
C GLN A 156 9.85 20.87 10.86
N ILE A 157 9.58 20.36 9.66
CA ILE A 157 8.24 20.36 9.06
C ILE A 157 7.21 19.68 9.97
N PHE A 158 7.54 18.51 10.52
CA PHE A 158 6.62 17.82 11.43
C PHE A 158 6.40 18.59 12.74
N LYS A 159 7.46 19.17 13.33
CA LYS A 159 7.35 19.98 14.55
C LYS A 159 6.50 21.23 14.34
N ASP A 160 6.73 21.95 13.25
CA ASP A 160 6.00 23.19 12.93
C ASP A 160 4.50 22.97 12.80
N HIS A 161 4.10 21.78 12.34
CA HIS A 161 2.70 21.43 12.10
C HIS A 161 2.08 20.56 13.21
N GLU A 162 2.83 20.21 14.26
CA GLU A 162 2.37 19.29 15.31
C GLU A 162 1.10 19.80 16.01
N HIS A 163 1.00 21.11 16.20
CA HIS A 163 -0.17 21.77 16.79
C HIS A 163 -1.49 21.47 16.04
N LEU A 164 -1.42 21.10 14.75
CA LEU A 164 -2.61 20.77 13.97
C LEU A 164 -3.25 19.45 14.38
N LEU A 165 -2.53 18.58 15.10
CA LEU A 165 -3.04 17.30 15.59
C LEU A 165 -4.06 17.45 16.72
N GLU A 166 -4.13 18.62 17.37
CA GLU A 166 -5.13 18.95 18.38
C GLU A 166 -6.52 19.24 17.76
N HIS A 167 -6.55 19.44 16.44
CA HIS A 167 -7.74 19.80 15.67
C HIS A 167 -7.86 18.92 14.40
N SER A 168 -8.83 19.21 13.53
CA SER A 168 -8.92 18.55 12.22
C SER A 168 -7.95 19.20 11.22
N ILE A 169 -7.29 18.38 10.38
CA ILE A 169 -6.35 18.90 9.38
C ILE A 169 -7.12 19.34 8.13
N SER A 170 -7.28 20.66 7.97
CA SER A 170 -7.95 21.24 6.81
C SER A 170 -7.27 20.85 5.48
N ASN A 171 -8.01 20.86 4.37
CA ASN A 171 -7.45 20.57 3.04
C ASN A 171 -6.31 21.54 2.64
N ASN A 172 -6.35 22.79 3.12
CA ASN A 172 -5.27 23.74 2.90
C ASN A 172 -4.02 23.38 3.72
N SER A 173 -4.19 23.06 5.01
CA SER A 173 -3.07 22.62 5.87
C SER A 173 -2.45 21.32 5.35
N ARG A 174 -3.29 20.37 4.89
CA ARG A 174 -2.84 19.13 4.26
C ARG A 174 -1.98 19.38 3.03
N LYS A 175 -2.39 20.29 2.15
CA LYS A 175 -1.61 20.68 0.97
C LYS A 175 -0.26 21.32 1.36
N LYS A 176 -0.25 22.21 2.35
CA LYS A 176 0.99 22.83 2.86
C LYS A 176 1.98 21.80 3.38
N ILE A 177 1.53 20.85 4.19
CA ILE A 177 2.38 19.78 4.71
C ILE A 177 2.88 18.89 3.56
N MET A 178 1.99 18.46 2.67
CA MET A 178 2.32 17.65 1.48
C MET A 178 3.39 18.33 0.63
N ASP A 179 3.24 19.63 0.33
CA ASP A 179 4.22 20.40 -0.46
C ASP A 179 5.55 20.54 0.26
N ALA A 180 5.55 20.83 1.55
CA ALA A 180 6.79 20.96 2.32
C ALA A 180 7.58 19.65 2.32
N LEU A 181 6.90 18.52 2.56
CA LEU A 181 7.49 17.18 2.57
C LEU A 181 7.99 16.76 1.17
N GLY A 182 7.17 16.98 0.14
CA GLY A 182 7.51 16.64 -1.24
C GLY A 182 8.68 17.46 -1.79
N ASN A 183 8.73 18.76 -1.48
CA ASN A 183 9.85 19.63 -1.84
C ASN A 183 11.13 19.28 -1.07
N ALA A 184 11.05 18.93 0.21
CA ALA A 184 12.23 18.48 0.96
C ALA A 184 12.84 17.21 0.33
N GLY A 185 11.99 16.24 -0.05
CA GLY A 185 12.43 15.06 -0.78
C GLY A 185 12.97 15.38 -2.18
N ASN A 186 12.46 16.45 -2.82
CA ASN A 186 12.94 16.94 -4.12
C ASN A 186 14.35 17.49 -4.03
N THR A 187 14.57 18.42 -3.11
CA THR A 187 15.87 19.04 -2.88
C THR A 187 16.94 17.98 -2.60
N TYR A 188 16.63 16.98 -1.77
CA TYR A 188 17.57 15.89 -1.50
C TYR A 188 17.94 15.08 -2.75
N ARG A 189 16.95 14.61 -3.51
CA ARG A 189 17.23 13.72 -4.65
C ARG A 189 17.90 14.45 -5.81
N GLU A 190 17.49 15.69 -6.11
CA GLU A 190 18.12 16.48 -7.18
C GLU A 190 19.60 16.75 -6.86
N GLN A 191 19.93 17.06 -5.61
CA GLN A 191 21.32 17.19 -5.16
C GLN A 191 22.13 15.91 -5.43
N ILE A 192 21.58 14.73 -5.10
CA ILE A 192 22.26 13.45 -5.31
C ILE A 192 22.34 13.08 -6.79
N TYR A 193 21.31 13.38 -7.59
CA TYR A 193 21.34 13.09 -9.02
C TYR A 193 22.35 13.96 -9.77
N ASP A 194 22.42 15.24 -9.44
CA ASP A 194 23.25 16.20 -10.18
C ASP A 194 24.69 16.24 -9.68
N HIS A 195 24.94 15.93 -8.41
CA HIS A 195 26.25 16.09 -7.78
C HIS A 195 26.78 14.84 -7.06
N SER A 196 25.99 13.76 -6.97
CA SER A 196 26.30 12.59 -6.12
C SER A 196 26.50 12.95 -4.64
N PHE A 197 26.86 11.96 -3.81
CA PHE A 197 27.29 12.19 -2.44
C PHE A 197 28.66 12.87 -2.41
N SER A 198 28.85 13.87 -1.57
CA SER A 198 30.14 14.52 -1.34
C SER A 198 31.19 13.60 -0.69
N GLY A 199 30.74 12.54 -0.02
CA GLY A 199 31.59 11.70 0.83
C GLY A 199 31.96 12.38 2.16
N HIS A 200 31.29 13.47 2.52
CA HIS A 200 31.35 14.07 3.85
C HIS A 200 30.18 13.59 4.72
N PHE A 201 30.42 13.49 6.02
CA PHE A 201 29.46 12.98 7.00
C PHE A 201 29.27 14.00 8.11
N LYS A 202 28.04 14.10 8.61
CA LYS A 202 27.66 14.92 9.74
C LYS A 202 27.31 14.02 10.93
N LYS A 203 27.79 14.42 12.11
CA LYS A 203 27.36 13.80 13.38
C LYS A 203 26.01 14.37 13.78
N ILE A 204 25.06 13.49 14.07
CA ILE A 204 23.73 13.84 14.60
C ILE A 204 23.47 13.08 15.90
N ASP A 205 22.65 13.66 16.78
CA ASP A 205 22.29 13.03 18.03
C ASP A 205 21.18 11.99 17.82
N THR A 206 21.31 10.82 18.43
CA THR A 206 20.28 9.76 18.33
C THR A 206 18.94 10.20 18.94
N SER A 207 18.97 11.18 19.86
CA SER A 207 17.77 11.84 20.38
C SER A 207 17.01 12.64 19.33
N GLU A 208 17.69 13.24 18.34
CA GLU A 208 17.00 13.92 17.23
C GLU A 208 16.29 12.93 16.32
N ILE A 209 16.92 11.78 16.05
CA ILE A 209 16.30 10.70 15.27
C ILE A 209 15.07 10.17 16.00
N LEU A 210 15.19 9.95 17.31
CA LEU A 210 14.07 9.55 18.16
C LEU A 210 12.94 10.59 18.12
N ASN A 211 13.28 11.89 18.19
CA ASN A 211 12.30 12.97 18.10
C ASN A 211 11.55 12.97 16.75
N LEU A 212 12.24 12.74 15.63
CA LEU A 212 11.59 12.57 14.33
C LEU A 212 10.61 11.40 14.35
N MET A 213 11.06 10.22 14.80
CA MET A 213 10.20 9.04 14.87
C MET A 213 8.97 9.28 15.74
N MET A 214 9.13 9.92 16.90
CA MET A 214 8.03 10.23 17.80
C MET A 214 7.03 11.22 17.19
N VAL A 215 7.49 12.34 16.62
CA VAL A 215 6.56 13.31 16.02
C VAL A 215 5.88 12.72 14.78
N SER A 216 6.59 11.98 13.93
CA SER A 216 5.99 11.29 12.80
C SER A 216 4.94 10.27 13.26
N LEU A 217 5.22 9.46 14.28
CA LEU A 217 4.25 8.52 14.84
C LEU A 217 2.96 9.22 15.29
N LYS A 218 3.02 10.42 15.89
CA LYS A 218 1.80 11.17 16.25
C LYS A 218 0.92 11.48 15.05
N PHE A 219 1.51 11.89 13.92
CA PHE A 219 0.79 12.14 12.67
C PHE A 219 0.24 10.84 12.06
N LEU A 220 1.02 9.77 12.07
CA LEU A 220 0.62 8.46 11.55
C LEU A 220 -0.55 7.90 12.37
N ASP A 221 -0.46 7.93 13.70
CA ASP A 221 -1.48 7.47 14.63
C ASP A 221 -2.79 8.27 14.51
N GLN A 222 -2.69 9.60 14.35
CA GLN A 222 -3.86 10.43 14.05
C GLN A 222 -4.48 10.05 12.70
N THR A 223 -3.65 9.81 11.68
CA THR A 223 -4.09 9.39 10.35
C THR A 223 -4.78 8.03 10.38
N ILE A 224 -4.26 7.05 11.13
CA ILE A 224 -4.92 5.75 11.34
C ILE A 224 -6.27 5.95 12.01
N ARG A 225 -6.34 6.76 13.08
CA ARG A 225 -7.57 6.99 13.86
C ARG A 225 -8.71 7.54 13.00
N VAL A 226 -8.44 8.52 12.14
CA VAL A 226 -9.48 9.13 11.28
C VAL A 226 -9.80 8.30 10.03
N ASN A 227 -9.04 7.23 9.76
CA ASN A 227 -9.30 6.29 8.68
C ASN A 227 -10.13 5.06 9.11
N LYS A 228 -10.70 5.08 10.32
CA LYS A 228 -11.72 4.12 10.74
C LYS A 228 -13.07 4.48 10.10
N LYS A 229 -13.67 3.50 9.42
CA LYS A 229 -14.98 3.61 8.78
C LYS A 229 -16.11 3.43 9.79
N GLN A 230 -17.30 3.90 9.42
CA GLN A 230 -18.52 3.74 10.22
C GLN A 230 -18.90 2.26 10.46
N ASN A 231 -18.59 1.38 9.50
CA ASN A 231 -18.82 -0.07 9.63
C ASN A 231 -17.81 -0.78 10.54
N GLY A 232 -16.83 -0.07 11.11
CA GLY A 232 -15.81 -0.61 12.00
C GLY A 232 -14.51 -1.05 11.33
N LEU A 233 -14.48 -1.14 9.99
CA LEU A 233 -13.27 -1.44 9.22
C LEU A 233 -12.39 -0.20 9.02
N TYR A 234 -11.19 -0.39 8.46
CA TYR A 234 -10.27 0.70 8.13
C TYR A 234 -10.08 0.86 6.62
N HIS A 235 -9.85 2.09 6.15
CA HIS A 235 -9.47 2.33 4.76
C HIS A 235 -8.11 1.69 4.44
N ALA A 236 -8.02 1.00 3.29
CA ALA A 236 -6.76 0.42 2.78
C ALA A 236 -6.05 1.39 1.83
N TYR A 237 -6.80 1.89 0.85
CA TYR A 237 -6.36 2.85 -0.13
C TYR A 237 -7.37 3.99 -0.21
N ASN A 238 -6.85 5.20 -0.25
CA ASN A 238 -7.60 6.43 -0.46
C ASN A 238 -7.22 7.03 -1.82
N LEU A 239 -7.96 8.05 -2.24
CA LEU A 239 -7.64 8.86 -3.41
C LEU A 239 -7.32 10.29 -2.95
N ILE A 240 -6.32 10.91 -3.58
CA ILE A 240 -6.04 12.34 -3.43
C ILE A 240 -6.44 13.11 -4.69
N SER A 241 -7.11 14.24 -4.47
CA SER A 241 -7.30 15.31 -5.46
C SER A 241 -6.75 16.61 -4.90
N TYR A 242 -6.03 17.38 -5.71
CA TYR A 242 -5.42 18.63 -5.24
C TYR A 242 -5.52 19.74 -6.27
N THR A 243 -5.60 20.97 -5.76
CA THR A 243 -5.42 22.23 -6.51
C THR A 243 -4.16 22.92 -5.97
N GLU A 244 -3.87 24.14 -6.43
CA GLU A 244 -2.73 24.93 -5.94
C GLU A 244 -2.72 25.03 -4.39
N ASN A 245 -3.88 25.25 -3.77
CA ASN A 245 -4.02 25.59 -2.35
C ASN A 245 -4.78 24.57 -1.51
N SER A 246 -5.14 23.40 -2.06
CA SER A 246 -6.01 22.43 -1.37
C SER A 246 -5.67 21.00 -1.77
N ALA A 247 -5.64 20.08 -0.80
CA ALA A 247 -5.54 18.64 -1.00
C ALA A 247 -6.72 17.97 -0.29
N THR A 248 -7.53 17.25 -1.04
CA THR A 248 -8.75 16.56 -0.57
C THR A 248 -8.54 15.06 -0.67
N ILE A 249 -9.05 14.33 0.33
CA ILE A 249 -9.06 12.88 0.36
C ILE A 249 -10.48 12.38 0.09
N SER A 250 -10.59 11.40 -0.79
CA SER A 250 -11.79 10.57 -0.94
C SER A 250 -11.43 9.11 -0.72
N HIS A 251 -12.46 8.30 -0.50
CA HIS A 251 -12.31 6.94 0.01
C HIS A 251 -12.79 5.90 -0.99
N LEU A 252 -12.18 4.71 -0.91
CA LEU A 252 -12.56 3.54 -1.69
C LEU A 252 -13.31 2.52 -0.81
N ASN A 253 -13.83 1.49 -1.49
CA ASN A 253 -14.52 0.35 -0.89
C ASN A 253 -13.67 -0.37 0.18
N ASP A 254 -14.32 -1.24 0.95
CA ASP A 254 -13.64 -2.10 1.90
C ASP A 254 -12.63 -3.00 1.18
N MET A 255 -11.47 -3.18 1.80
CA MET A 255 -10.46 -4.11 1.28
C MET A 255 -9.84 -4.88 2.42
N LEU A 256 -9.68 -6.19 2.24
CA LEU A 256 -9.12 -7.08 3.24
C LEU A 256 -7.69 -6.67 3.64
N GLU A 257 -6.90 -6.20 2.67
CA GLU A 257 -5.51 -5.80 2.88
C GLU A 257 -5.36 -4.66 3.91
N GLY A 258 -6.30 -3.71 3.96
CA GLY A 258 -6.30 -2.66 4.97
C GLY A 258 -6.51 -3.20 6.38
N GLN A 259 -7.30 -4.27 6.51
CA GLN A 259 -7.63 -4.87 7.79
C GLN A 259 -6.44 -5.67 8.32
N VAL A 260 -5.79 -6.44 7.43
CA VAL A 260 -4.52 -7.11 7.72
C VAL A 260 -3.48 -6.10 8.19
N ALA A 261 -3.34 -4.98 7.48
CA ALA A 261 -2.34 -3.97 7.79
C ALA A 261 -2.60 -3.29 9.14
N VAL A 262 -3.85 -2.87 9.44
CA VAL A 262 -4.16 -2.21 10.70
C VAL A 262 -4.06 -3.15 11.91
N LEU A 263 -4.46 -4.42 11.77
CA LEU A 263 -4.25 -5.45 12.80
C LEU A 263 -2.76 -5.70 13.06
N SER A 264 -1.93 -5.59 12.01
CA SER A 264 -0.48 -5.76 12.09
C SER A 264 0.27 -4.51 12.58
N SER A 265 -0.38 -3.36 12.68
CA SER A 265 0.27 -2.05 12.93
C SER A 265 0.87 -1.93 14.33
N GLY A 266 0.31 -2.65 15.32
CA GLY A 266 0.60 -2.46 16.74
C GLY A 266 -0.05 -1.21 17.36
N PHE A 267 -0.81 -0.44 16.59
CA PHE A 267 -1.50 0.77 17.05
C PHE A 267 -2.79 0.44 17.84
N LEU A 268 -3.55 -0.55 17.36
CA LEU A 268 -4.83 -0.92 17.99
C LEU A 268 -4.61 -1.69 19.30
N SER A 269 -5.47 -1.41 20.27
CA SER A 269 -5.64 -2.29 21.43
C SER A 269 -6.22 -3.65 21.00
N PRO A 270 -6.07 -4.70 21.83
CA PRO A 270 -6.73 -5.99 21.57
C PRO A 270 -8.25 -5.92 21.42
N ASN A 271 -8.93 -5.04 22.17
CA ASN A 271 -10.38 -4.82 22.04
C ASN A 271 -10.75 -4.15 20.71
N GLU A 272 -9.97 -3.16 20.26
CA GLU A 272 -10.21 -2.54 18.95
C GLU A 272 -9.92 -3.53 17.82
N SER A 273 -8.90 -4.37 17.97
CA SER A 273 -8.58 -5.44 17.01
C SER A 273 -9.70 -6.47 16.92
N LEU A 274 -10.26 -6.88 18.06
CA LEU A 274 -11.45 -7.74 18.13
C LEU A 274 -12.64 -7.11 17.39
N ALA A 275 -12.90 -5.81 17.63
CA ALA A 275 -13.98 -5.10 16.93
C ALA A 275 -13.78 -5.04 15.40
N VAL A 276 -12.53 -4.95 14.92
CA VAL A 276 -12.22 -5.04 13.48
C VAL A 276 -12.52 -6.44 12.94
N LEU A 277 -12.15 -7.51 13.66
CA LEU A 277 -12.44 -8.89 13.25
C LEU A 277 -13.94 -9.18 13.23
N GLU A 278 -14.68 -8.67 14.21
CA GLU A 278 -16.15 -8.73 14.24
C GLU A 278 -16.80 -8.01 13.06
N ALA A 279 -16.32 -6.79 12.75
CA ALA A 279 -16.78 -6.02 11.61
C ALA A 279 -16.45 -6.74 10.29
N LEU A 280 -15.25 -7.30 10.17
CA LEU A 280 -14.79 -8.03 9.00
C LEU A 280 -15.66 -9.25 8.73
N ARG A 281 -16.01 -10.02 9.77
CA ARG A 281 -16.89 -11.19 9.68
C ARG A 281 -18.31 -10.83 9.20
N LYS A 282 -18.79 -9.61 9.53
CA LYS A 282 -20.12 -9.11 9.15
C LYS A 282 -20.13 -8.35 7.81
N SER A 283 -18.96 -8.11 7.20
CA SER A 283 -18.82 -7.31 5.99
C SER A 283 -19.07 -8.10 4.71
N ASP A 284 -19.24 -7.38 3.59
CA ASP A 284 -19.33 -7.96 2.24
C ASP A 284 -18.02 -8.60 1.76
N LEU A 285 -16.95 -8.52 2.55
CA LEU A 285 -15.72 -9.28 2.30
C LEU A 285 -15.89 -10.75 2.69
N TYR A 286 -16.80 -11.09 3.60
CA TYR A 286 -17.00 -12.47 4.00
C TYR A 286 -17.75 -13.27 2.93
N ARG A 287 -17.11 -14.33 2.42
CA ARG A 287 -17.65 -15.24 1.42
C ARG A 287 -18.07 -16.56 2.08
N GLN A 288 -19.38 -16.75 2.18
CA GLN A 288 -20.01 -17.81 3.01
C GLN A 288 -19.73 -19.25 2.53
N ASP A 289 -19.80 -19.53 1.22
CA ASP A 289 -19.61 -20.89 0.67
C ASP A 289 -18.24 -21.49 1.00
N GLN A 290 -17.22 -20.63 1.06
CA GLN A 290 -15.84 -20.98 1.38
C GLN A 290 -15.45 -20.64 2.82
N ASN A 291 -16.34 -20.05 3.62
CA ASN A 291 -16.05 -19.56 4.97
C ASN A 291 -14.75 -18.73 5.05
N SER A 292 -14.55 -17.79 4.13
CA SER A 292 -13.31 -17.02 4.05
C SER A 292 -13.55 -15.62 3.49
N TYR A 293 -12.50 -14.89 3.09
CA TYR A 293 -12.57 -13.47 2.78
C TYR A 293 -12.13 -13.11 1.36
N LEU A 294 -12.89 -12.24 0.71
CA LEU A 294 -12.56 -11.58 -0.56
C LEU A 294 -11.55 -10.45 -0.34
N LEU A 295 -10.84 -10.06 -1.40
CA LEU A 295 -9.96 -8.88 -1.35
C LEU A 295 -10.75 -7.57 -1.24
N TYR A 296 -11.91 -7.49 -1.89
CA TYR A 296 -12.86 -6.37 -1.91
C TYR A 296 -14.27 -6.92 -2.19
N PRO A 297 -15.35 -6.16 -1.91
CA PRO A 297 -16.71 -6.62 -2.13
C PRO A 297 -16.95 -7.05 -3.57
N ASN A 298 -17.66 -8.17 -3.72
CA ASN A 298 -18.19 -8.58 -5.01
C ASN A 298 -19.32 -7.62 -5.42
N HIS A 299 -19.45 -7.32 -6.70
CA HIS A 299 -20.55 -6.49 -7.20
C HIS A 299 -20.90 -6.84 -8.65
N GLU A 300 -22.10 -6.49 -9.07
CA GLU A 300 -22.54 -6.68 -10.45
C GLU A 300 -22.04 -5.56 -11.35
N LEU A 301 -21.43 -5.95 -12.47
CA LEU A 301 -21.05 -5.00 -13.52
C LEU A 301 -22.23 -4.73 -14.43
N LYS A 302 -22.35 -3.48 -14.90
CA LYS A 302 -23.30 -3.11 -15.95
C LYS A 302 -23.17 -4.10 -17.12
N GLY A 303 -24.29 -4.62 -17.61
CA GLY A 303 -24.33 -5.45 -18.82
C GLY A 303 -23.91 -4.67 -20.06
N PHE A 304 -23.53 -5.37 -21.14
CA PHE A 304 -23.02 -4.74 -22.36
C PHE A 304 -23.95 -3.64 -22.90
N LEU A 305 -25.26 -3.91 -22.94
CA LEU A 305 -26.28 -2.97 -23.44
C LEU A 305 -26.54 -1.78 -22.52
N THR A 306 -26.15 -1.85 -21.24
CA THR A 306 -26.41 -0.78 -20.26
C THR A 306 -25.20 0.11 -19.97
N LYS A 307 -23.99 -0.32 -20.33
CA LYS A 307 -22.72 0.39 -20.02
C LYS A 307 -22.61 1.79 -20.63
N ASN A 308 -22.98 1.95 -21.90
CA ASN A 308 -22.76 3.17 -22.67
C ASN A 308 -24.11 3.80 -23.00
N ASN A 309 -24.81 4.37 -22.02
CA ASN A 309 -26.08 5.07 -22.25
C ASN A 309 -25.98 6.48 -21.67
N ILE A 310 -26.22 7.47 -22.52
CA ILE A 310 -26.26 8.89 -22.18
C ILE A 310 -27.72 9.29 -22.08
N SER A 311 -28.12 9.98 -21.00
CA SER A 311 -29.47 10.52 -20.92
C SER A 311 -29.65 11.66 -21.92
N GLU A 312 -30.87 11.80 -22.45
CA GLU A 312 -31.21 12.88 -23.37
C GLU A 312 -30.91 14.26 -22.76
N SER A 313 -31.17 14.42 -21.46
CA SER A 313 -30.89 15.66 -20.73
C SER A 313 -29.41 16.04 -20.72
N GLU A 314 -28.49 15.06 -20.68
CA GLU A 314 -27.05 15.33 -20.77
C GLU A 314 -26.64 15.69 -22.20
N VAL A 315 -27.15 14.96 -23.20
CA VAL A 315 -26.87 15.23 -24.62
C VAL A 315 -27.26 16.67 -24.99
N LEU A 316 -28.45 17.11 -24.56
CA LEU A 316 -28.98 18.44 -24.84
C LEU A 316 -28.18 19.58 -24.20
N LYS A 317 -27.29 19.29 -23.23
CA LYS A 317 -26.38 20.31 -22.67
C LYS A 317 -25.24 20.66 -23.61
N SER A 318 -24.92 19.80 -24.59
CA SER A 318 -23.85 20.01 -25.56
C SER A 318 -24.41 20.36 -26.94
N GLU A 319 -24.00 21.52 -27.45
CA GLU A 319 -24.34 21.96 -28.80
C GLU A 319 -23.65 21.07 -29.83
N LEU A 320 -22.39 20.68 -29.58
CA LEU A 320 -21.64 19.81 -30.49
C LEU A 320 -22.29 18.43 -30.64
N LEU A 321 -22.63 17.78 -29.53
CA LEU A 321 -23.29 16.46 -29.56
C LEU A 321 -24.64 16.54 -30.27
N THR A 322 -25.42 17.59 -30.00
CA THR A 322 -26.71 17.83 -30.66
C THR A 322 -26.55 18.04 -32.18
N ASN A 323 -25.52 18.77 -32.60
CA ASN A 323 -25.23 19.01 -34.03
C ASN A 323 -24.73 17.76 -34.74
N HIS A 324 -23.93 16.92 -34.08
CA HIS A 324 -23.51 15.62 -34.60
C HIS A 324 -24.71 14.70 -34.85
N LEU A 325 -25.67 14.67 -33.91
CA LEU A 325 -26.91 13.91 -34.09
C LEU A 325 -27.76 14.42 -35.27
N LYS A 326 -27.92 15.74 -35.41
CA LYS A 326 -28.68 16.36 -36.53
C LYS A 326 -28.03 16.11 -37.89
N SER A 327 -26.70 16.08 -37.95
CA SER A 327 -25.94 15.87 -39.19
C SER A 327 -25.69 14.39 -39.51
N GLY A 328 -26.06 13.46 -38.62
CA GLY A 328 -25.74 12.03 -38.76
C GLY A 328 -24.25 11.71 -38.56
N ASN A 329 -23.47 12.62 -37.98
CA ASN A 329 -22.06 12.40 -37.69
C ASN A 329 -21.87 11.51 -36.45
N LYS A 330 -21.40 10.29 -36.67
CA LYS A 330 -21.22 9.26 -35.62
C LYS A 330 -19.83 9.28 -34.97
N SER A 331 -18.99 10.27 -35.23
CA SER A 331 -17.62 10.30 -34.69
C SER A 331 -17.57 10.37 -33.17
N LEU A 332 -18.55 11.03 -32.53
CA LEU A 332 -18.60 11.20 -31.08
C LEU A 332 -19.80 10.48 -30.44
N ILE A 333 -20.97 10.57 -31.07
CA ILE A 333 -22.25 10.13 -30.50
C ILE A 333 -23.14 9.50 -31.58
N GLU A 334 -23.92 8.51 -31.19
CA GLU A 334 -24.94 7.88 -32.04
C GLU A 334 -26.26 7.75 -31.26
N LYS A 335 -27.39 7.85 -31.99
CA LYS A 335 -28.73 7.55 -31.47
C LYS A 335 -29.20 6.22 -32.04
N ASP A 336 -29.58 5.28 -31.17
CA ASP A 336 -30.08 3.96 -31.59
C ASP A 336 -31.53 4.02 -32.10
N VAL A 337 -32.03 2.88 -32.59
CA VAL A 337 -33.42 2.74 -33.09
C VAL A 337 -34.48 2.85 -31.99
N ALA A 338 -34.08 2.73 -30.71
CA ALA A 338 -34.94 2.86 -29.54
C ALA A 338 -34.89 4.28 -28.92
N ASN A 339 -34.19 5.22 -29.56
CA ASN A 339 -33.95 6.59 -29.12
C ASN A 339 -33.02 6.77 -27.92
N HIS A 340 -32.16 5.80 -27.61
CA HIS A 340 -31.05 5.98 -26.66
C HIS A 340 -29.83 6.58 -27.35
N TYR A 341 -28.93 7.17 -26.55
CA TYR A 341 -27.74 7.86 -27.02
C TYR A 341 -26.48 7.17 -26.48
N HIS A 342 -25.49 6.99 -27.35
CA HIS A 342 -24.28 6.24 -27.05
C HIS A 342 -23.04 7.01 -27.52
N PHE A 343 -21.97 7.02 -26.75
CA PHE A 343 -20.67 7.46 -27.26
C PHE A 343 -20.15 6.48 -28.32
N ASN A 344 -19.30 6.96 -29.22
CA ASN A 344 -18.64 6.09 -30.20
C ASN A 344 -17.89 4.94 -29.51
N SER A 345 -18.07 3.72 -30.02
CA SER A 345 -17.53 2.50 -29.40
C SER A 345 -16.02 2.33 -29.50
N GLN A 346 -15.31 3.19 -30.25
CA GLN A 346 -13.85 3.16 -30.36
C GLN A 346 -13.16 3.80 -29.17
N PHE A 347 -13.86 4.58 -28.34
CA PHE A 347 -13.29 5.22 -27.16
C PHE A 347 -13.11 4.22 -26.04
N LYS A 348 -11.87 4.11 -25.53
CA LYS A 348 -11.54 3.30 -24.36
C LYS A 348 -11.61 4.13 -23.09
N ASN A 349 -11.31 5.43 -23.18
CA ASN A 349 -11.26 6.35 -22.05
C ASN A 349 -11.44 7.81 -22.49
N GLY A 350 -11.35 8.72 -21.52
CA GLY A 350 -11.46 10.16 -21.77
C GLY A 350 -10.33 10.74 -22.62
N ASP A 351 -9.16 10.12 -22.68
CA ASP A 351 -8.03 10.60 -23.49
C ASP A 351 -8.28 10.36 -24.98
N ASP A 352 -8.83 9.19 -25.35
CA ASP A 352 -9.25 8.91 -26.73
C ASP A 352 -10.29 9.93 -27.19
N LEU A 353 -11.29 10.20 -26.36
CA LEU A 353 -12.30 11.22 -26.60
C LEU A 353 -11.66 12.62 -26.70
N ASN A 354 -10.77 12.97 -25.76
CA ASN A 354 -10.13 14.28 -25.74
C ASN A 354 -9.28 14.51 -27.00
N LYS A 355 -8.61 13.48 -27.49
CA LYS A 355 -7.84 13.52 -28.74
C LYS A 355 -8.73 13.85 -29.94
N GLU A 356 -9.90 13.22 -30.06
CA GLU A 356 -10.87 13.55 -31.11
C GLU A 356 -11.43 14.97 -30.95
N LEU A 357 -11.74 15.38 -29.72
CA LEU A 357 -12.24 16.74 -29.45
C LEU A 357 -11.20 17.82 -29.77
N HIS A 358 -9.91 17.54 -29.59
CA HIS A 358 -8.83 18.44 -30.00
C HIS A 358 -8.77 18.65 -31.51
N ALA A 359 -9.14 17.65 -32.32
CA ALA A 359 -9.15 17.77 -33.77
C ALA A 359 -10.32 18.63 -34.31
N LEU A 360 -11.33 18.92 -33.49
CA LEU A 360 -12.56 19.63 -33.88
C LEU A 360 -12.55 21.14 -33.61
N ASP A 361 -11.44 21.69 -33.11
CA ASP A 361 -11.23 23.13 -32.82
C ASP A 361 -12.38 23.79 -32.01
N ILE A 362 -12.87 23.09 -30.98
CA ILE A 362 -13.93 23.58 -30.08
C ILE A 362 -13.36 24.36 -28.90
N ASN A 363 -14.18 25.25 -28.32
CA ASN A 363 -13.82 25.97 -27.10
C ASN A 363 -13.66 25.02 -25.90
N ASP A 364 -12.83 25.42 -24.94
CA ASP A 364 -12.48 24.59 -23.78
C ASP A 364 -13.67 24.30 -22.85
N GLY A 365 -14.67 25.18 -22.80
CA GLY A 365 -15.88 24.98 -22.01
C GLY A 365 -16.74 23.82 -22.53
N GLU A 366 -16.92 23.76 -23.85
CA GLU A 366 -17.67 22.68 -24.51
C GLU A 366 -16.89 21.36 -24.43
N ARG A 367 -15.56 21.40 -24.62
CA ARG A 367 -14.69 20.22 -24.43
C ARG A 367 -14.83 19.65 -23.02
N THR A 368 -14.69 20.50 -22.01
CA THR A 368 -14.81 20.12 -20.59
C THR A 368 -16.18 19.51 -20.29
N LYS A 369 -17.25 20.09 -20.86
CA LYS A 369 -18.61 19.58 -20.69
C LYS A 369 -18.76 18.16 -21.25
N ILE A 370 -18.28 17.90 -22.47
CA ILE A 370 -18.39 16.56 -23.10
C ILE A 370 -17.55 15.54 -22.33
N LEU A 371 -16.34 15.89 -21.90
CA LEU A 371 -15.51 15.03 -21.06
C LEU A 371 -16.19 14.70 -19.73
N ASN A 372 -16.90 15.66 -19.12
CA ASN A 372 -17.68 15.42 -17.91
C ASN A 372 -18.89 14.50 -18.16
N ILE A 373 -19.59 14.63 -19.30
CA ILE A 373 -20.68 13.70 -19.67
C ILE A 373 -20.10 12.28 -19.83
N TYR A 374 -18.98 12.14 -20.52
CA TYR A 374 -18.28 10.85 -20.67
C TYR A 374 -17.89 10.25 -19.33
N GLU A 375 -17.29 11.06 -18.45
CA GLU A 375 -16.94 10.64 -17.10
C GLU A 375 -18.17 10.24 -16.28
N ASN A 376 -19.30 10.93 -16.41
CA ASN A 376 -20.54 10.56 -15.71
C ASN A 376 -21.17 9.24 -16.21
N VAL A 377 -20.89 8.82 -17.44
CA VAL A 377 -21.37 7.54 -17.97
C VAL A 377 -20.50 6.38 -17.46
N PHE A 378 -19.17 6.57 -17.48
CA PHE A 378 -18.20 5.50 -17.26
C PHE A 378 -17.53 5.48 -15.88
N HIS A 379 -17.59 6.58 -15.13
CA HIS A 379 -16.98 6.74 -13.80
C HIS A 379 -15.51 6.31 -13.75
N HIS A 380 -14.70 6.67 -14.75
CA HIS A 380 -13.31 6.22 -14.86
C HIS A 380 -12.41 6.79 -13.76
N LYS A 381 -12.78 7.88 -13.08
CA LYS A 381 -12.08 8.36 -11.88
C LYS A 381 -12.12 7.35 -10.73
N GLU A 382 -13.12 6.47 -10.68
CA GLU A 382 -13.26 5.42 -9.68
C GLU A 382 -12.58 4.10 -10.10
N PHE A 383 -12.03 4.05 -11.33
CA PHE A 383 -11.35 2.85 -11.83
C PHE A 383 -10.02 2.63 -11.10
N THR A 384 -9.98 1.61 -10.25
CA THR A 384 -8.78 1.26 -9.48
C THR A 384 -7.86 0.30 -10.22
N GLY A 385 -8.32 -0.35 -11.30
CA GLY A 385 -7.57 -1.30 -12.10
C GLY A 385 -8.45 -2.45 -12.59
N ARG A 386 -7.83 -3.53 -13.09
CA ARG A 386 -8.57 -4.71 -13.58
C ARG A 386 -9.34 -5.47 -12.50
N SER A 387 -9.01 -5.25 -11.23
CA SER A 387 -9.66 -5.82 -10.03
C SER A 387 -11.18 -5.84 -10.10
N GLY A 388 -11.77 -4.70 -10.44
CA GLY A 388 -13.22 -4.52 -10.52
C GLY A 388 -13.83 -4.94 -11.85
N THR A 389 -13.08 -5.50 -12.81
CA THR A 389 -13.59 -5.71 -14.18
C THR A 389 -13.42 -7.13 -14.71
N PHE A 390 -12.98 -8.07 -13.87
CA PHE A 390 -12.87 -9.50 -14.17
C PHE A 390 -13.25 -10.39 -12.97
N PHE A 391 -13.36 -11.71 -13.18
CA PHE A 391 -14.08 -12.63 -12.27
C PHE A 391 -13.22 -13.80 -11.72
N ALA A 392 -11.90 -13.69 -11.78
CA ALA A 392 -10.94 -14.69 -11.27
C ALA A 392 -9.63 -14.01 -10.85
N TYR A 393 -8.64 -14.76 -10.37
CA TYR A 393 -7.41 -14.23 -9.78
C TYR A 393 -7.72 -13.29 -8.62
N GLU A 394 -7.30 -12.03 -8.69
CA GLU A 394 -7.65 -11.00 -7.71
C GLU A 394 -9.10 -10.52 -7.87
N GLY A 395 -9.77 -10.82 -8.98
CA GLY A 395 -11.05 -10.22 -9.39
C GLY A 395 -12.28 -10.51 -8.53
N LEU A 396 -13.41 -10.01 -9.02
CA LEU A 396 -14.70 -10.03 -8.34
C LEU A 396 -15.13 -11.45 -7.91
N GLY A 397 -15.46 -11.58 -6.62
CA GLY A 397 -15.90 -12.83 -6.00
C GLY A 397 -14.79 -13.87 -5.78
N SER A 398 -13.53 -13.55 -6.08
CA SER A 398 -12.40 -14.45 -5.88
C SER A 398 -11.75 -14.26 -4.51
N ILE A 399 -11.48 -15.36 -3.82
CA ILE A 399 -10.63 -15.37 -2.63
C ILE A 399 -9.18 -15.47 -3.10
N TYR A 400 -8.31 -14.59 -2.61
CA TYR A 400 -6.88 -14.66 -2.85
C TYR A 400 -6.14 -15.09 -1.58
N TRP A 401 -5.73 -16.36 -1.54
CA TRP A 401 -5.41 -17.06 -0.29
C TRP A 401 -4.21 -16.48 0.46
N HIS A 402 -3.24 -15.90 -0.25
CA HIS A 402 -2.10 -15.25 0.40
C HIS A 402 -2.54 -14.12 1.34
N MET A 403 -3.55 -13.33 0.97
CA MET A 403 -4.04 -12.25 1.85
C MET A 403 -4.79 -12.80 3.07
N VAL A 404 -5.51 -13.92 2.91
CA VAL A 404 -6.18 -14.60 4.03
C VAL A 404 -5.16 -15.18 5.00
N SER A 405 -4.07 -15.78 4.53
CA SER A 405 -3.00 -16.26 5.42
C SER A 405 -2.24 -15.13 6.11
N LYS A 406 -2.13 -13.94 5.48
CA LYS A 406 -1.66 -12.74 6.19
C LYS A 406 -2.61 -12.31 7.29
N LEU A 407 -3.94 -12.38 7.07
CA LEU A 407 -4.94 -12.14 8.10
C LEU A 407 -4.80 -13.14 9.26
N LEU A 408 -4.57 -14.42 8.95
CA LEU A 408 -4.34 -15.46 9.96
C LEU A 408 -3.15 -15.11 10.86
N LEU A 409 -2.02 -14.77 10.25
CA LEU A 409 -0.81 -14.38 10.98
C LEU A 409 -1.01 -13.09 11.80
N ALA A 410 -1.64 -12.06 11.23
CA ALA A 410 -1.94 -10.82 11.95
C ALA A 410 -2.87 -11.07 13.16
N THR A 411 -3.88 -11.93 12.99
CA THR A 411 -4.80 -12.31 14.08
C THR A 411 -4.07 -13.08 15.18
N GLN A 412 -3.15 -13.98 14.81
CA GLN A 412 -2.29 -14.66 15.78
C GLN A 412 -1.45 -13.68 16.60
N GLU A 413 -0.80 -12.70 15.96
CA GLU A 413 -0.02 -11.67 16.66
C GLU A 413 -0.90 -10.88 17.65
N VAL A 414 -2.15 -10.57 17.26
CA VAL A 414 -3.14 -9.91 18.13
C VAL A 414 -3.50 -10.77 19.34
N VAL A 415 -3.73 -12.08 19.17
CA VAL A 415 -4.02 -12.99 20.29
C VAL A 415 -2.85 -13.04 21.28
N ILE A 416 -1.63 -13.19 20.75
CA ILE A 416 -0.41 -13.25 21.57
C ILE A 416 -0.24 -11.93 22.34
N LYS A 417 -0.45 -10.79 21.68
CA LYS A 417 -0.45 -9.47 22.31
C LYS A 417 -1.52 -9.36 23.40
N ALA A 418 -2.74 -9.79 23.14
CA ALA A 418 -3.84 -9.74 24.10
C ALA A 418 -3.50 -10.48 25.41
N ARG A 419 -2.89 -11.67 25.28
CA ARG A 419 -2.39 -12.45 26.43
C ARG A 419 -1.27 -11.72 27.16
N LYS A 420 -0.27 -11.20 26.43
CA LYS A 420 0.89 -10.50 27.01
C LYS A 420 0.47 -9.23 27.78
N ASP A 421 -0.51 -8.52 27.27
CA ASP A 421 -1.05 -7.29 27.87
C ASP A 421 -2.03 -7.57 29.04
N GLY A 422 -2.30 -8.85 29.35
CA GLY A 422 -3.18 -9.23 30.46
C GLY A 422 -4.66 -8.92 30.23
N ASN A 423 -5.14 -8.99 28.98
CA ASN A 423 -6.56 -8.81 28.68
C ASN A 423 -7.41 -9.93 29.27
N SER A 424 -8.72 -9.69 29.38
CA SER A 424 -9.64 -10.67 29.97
C SER A 424 -9.68 -11.98 29.16
N VAL A 425 -9.96 -13.08 29.85
CA VAL A 425 -10.06 -14.41 29.23
C VAL A 425 -11.13 -14.43 28.14
N GLU A 426 -12.21 -13.66 28.31
CA GLU A 426 -13.28 -13.53 27.33
C GLU A 426 -12.78 -12.92 26.01
N VAL A 427 -12.03 -11.82 26.07
CA VAL A 427 -11.46 -11.16 24.88
C VAL A 427 -10.47 -12.09 24.17
N ILE A 428 -9.59 -12.74 24.94
CA ILE A 428 -8.60 -13.68 24.40
C ILE A 428 -9.31 -14.85 23.71
N ASN A 429 -10.34 -15.43 24.33
CA ASN A 429 -11.07 -16.56 23.75
C ASN A 429 -11.83 -16.16 22.48
N GLN A 430 -12.38 -14.94 22.41
CA GLN A 430 -13.04 -14.46 21.18
C GLN A 430 -12.03 -14.27 20.04
N LEU A 431 -10.86 -13.70 20.33
CA LEU A 431 -9.78 -13.56 19.35
C LEU A 431 -9.26 -14.92 18.87
N ILE A 432 -9.13 -15.91 19.77
CA ILE A 432 -8.80 -17.30 19.40
C ILE A 432 -9.90 -17.87 18.50
N GLY A 433 -11.18 -17.61 18.80
CA GLY A 433 -12.30 -18.02 17.94
C GLY A 433 -12.14 -17.53 16.50
N TYR A 434 -11.85 -16.23 16.32
CA TYR A 434 -11.59 -15.67 14.99
C TYR A 434 -10.35 -16.25 14.32
N TYR A 435 -9.26 -16.46 15.07
CA TYR A 435 -8.06 -17.12 14.56
C TYR A 435 -8.38 -18.51 13.99
N GLU A 436 -9.13 -19.32 14.74
CA GLU A 436 -9.54 -20.65 14.33
C GLU A 436 -10.50 -20.62 13.13
N ASP A 437 -11.48 -19.72 13.12
CA ASP A 437 -12.40 -19.55 11.99
C ASP A 437 -11.67 -19.19 10.69
N ILE A 438 -10.66 -18.31 10.76
CA ILE A 438 -9.82 -17.95 9.61
C ILE A 438 -9.02 -19.16 9.14
N LYS A 439 -8.41 -19.90 10.08
CA LYS A 439 -7.61 -21.11 9.78
C LYS A 439 -8.45 -22.19 9.11
N ASP A 440 -9.63 -22.47 9.64
CA ASP A 440 -10.57 -23.42 9.05
C ASP A 440 -11.02 -22.97 7.65
N GLY A 441 -11.12 -21.65 7.44
CA GLY A 441 -11.37 -21.02 6.15
C GLY A 441 -10.29 -21.28 5.09
N ILE A 442 -9.00 -21.37 5.47
CA ILE A 442 -7.88 -21.72 4.55
C ILE A 442 -8.14 -23.07 3.88
N GLY A 443 -8.71 -24.01 4.64
CA GLY A 443 -9.40 -25.16 4.04
C GLY A 443 -8.65 -26.48 4.05
N ALA A 444 -7.57 -26.63 4.83
CA ALA A 444 -6.86 -27.91 5.00
C ALA A 444 -7.78 -29.09 5.43
N HIS A 445 -8.92 -28.77 6.06
CA HIS A 445 -9.93 -29.73 6.51
C HIS A 445 -11.24 -29.70 5.70
N LYS A 446 -11.30 -28.93 4.60
CA LYS A 446 -12.46 -28.95 3.70
C LYS A 446 -12.51 -30.29 2.93
N SER A 447 -13.71 -30.68 2.51
CA SER A 447 -13.81 -31.81 1.58
C SER A 447 -13.16 -31.46 0.23
N PRO A 448 -12.57 -32.44 -0.49
CA PRO A 448 -11.98 -32.18 -1.81
C PRO A 448 -12.97 -31.55 -2.81
N LYS A 449 -14.27 -31.84 -2.67
CA LYS A 449 -15.32 -31.23 -3.49
C LYS A 449 -15.50 -29.73 -3.19
N ASN A 450 -15.48 -29.33 -1.92
CA ASN A 450 -15.61 -27.93 -1.53
C ASN A 450 -14.34 -27.14 -1.87
N TYR A 451 -13.17 -27.73 -1.61
CA TYR A 451 -11.88 -27.15 -1.93
C TYR A 451 -11.65 -27.06 -3.46
N GLY A 452 -12.09 -28.09 -4.19
CA GLY A 452 -11.92 -28.25 -5.63
C GLY A 452 -10.57 -28.84 -6.06
N ALA A 453 -9.79 -29.35 -5.11
CA ALA A 453 -8.52 -30.03 -5.29
C ALA A 453 -8.16 -30.84 -4.03
N PHE A 454 -6.93 -31.32 -3.91
CA PHE A 454 -6.41 -31.87 -2.66
C PHE A 454 -6.26 -30.75 -1.61
N PRO A 455 -6.96 -30.81 -0.47
CA PRO A 455 -6.94 -29.72 0.53
C PRO A 455 -5.58 -29.48 1.21
N THR A 456 -4.67 -30.44 1.09
CA THR A 456 -3.29 -30.34 1.60
C THR A 456 -2.38 -29.51 0.71
N ASP A 457 -2.78 -29.25 -0.53
CA ASP A 457 -1.96 -28.56 -1.51
C ASP A 457 -2.35 -27.07 -1.55
N PRO A 458 -1.39 -26.13 -1.48
CA PRO A 458 -1.68 -24.71 -1.55
C PRO A 458 -2.02 -24.25 -2.97
N TYR A 459 -2.90 -23.25 -3.09
CA TYR A 459 -3.32 -22.64 -4.34
C TYR A 459 -3.40 -21.13 -4.20
N SER A 460 -3.17 -20.37 -5.28
CA SER A 460 -3.18 -18.91 -5.19
C SER A 460 -4.56 -18.32 -4.92
N HIS A 461 -5.62 -18.85 -5.56
CA HIS A 461 -6.95 -18.26 -5.46
C HIS A 461 -8.09 -19.27 -5.66
N THR A 462 -9.31 -18.86 -5.30
CA THR A 462 -10.55 -19.61 -5.56
C THR A 462 -11.63 -18.65 -6.05
N PRO A 463 -11.94 -18.64 -7.37
CA PRO A 463 -12.93 -17.74 -7.94
C PRO A 463 -14.35 -18.12 -7.50
N LEU A 464 -15.35 -17.28 -7.80
CA LEU A 464 -16.73 -17.55 -7.39
C LEU A 464 -17.31 -18.83 -8.01
N HIS A 465 -16.89 -19.14 -9.24
CA HIS A 465 -17.54 -20.13 -10.10
C HIS A 465 -16.77 -21.47 -10.23
N ARG A 466 -15.64 -21.64 -9.52
CA ARG A 466 -14.78 -22.85 -9.55
C ARG A 466 -14.05 -23.02 -8.21
N GLY A 467 -13.49 -24.21 -7.99
CA GLY A 467 -12.61 -24.48 -6.85
C GLY A 467 -11.19 -23.93 -7.02
N ALA A 468 -10.26 -24.36 -6.17
CA ALA A 468 -8.89 -23.85 -6.09
C ALA A 468 -8.12 -23.82 -7.42
N GLN A 469 -7.38 -22.73 -7.69
CA GLN A 469 -6.67 -22.46 -8.93
C GLN A 469 -5.21 -22.01 -8.67
N GLN A 470 -4.30 -22.37 -9.59
CA GLN A 470 -2.84 -22.14 -9.54
C GLN A 470 -2.13 -22.84 -8.37
N PRO A 471 -1.75 -24.13 -8.54
CA PRO A 471 -1.14 -24.93 -7.47
C PRO A 471 0.30 -24.51 -7.13
N GLY A 472 0.69 -24.75 -5.88
CA GLY A 472 2.08 -24.85 -5.45
C GLY A 472 2.67 -23.54 -4.92
N MET A 473 3.47 -22.85 -5.74
CA MET A 473 4.41 -21.81 -5.29
C MET A 473 3.77 -20.44 -5.03
N THR A 474 2.70 -20.41 -4.23
CA THR A 474 2.08 -19.18 -3.73
C THR A 474 2.82 -18.68 -2.48
N GLY A 475 2.88 -17.36 -2.30
CA GLY A 475 3.41 -16.73 -1.09
C GLY A 475 2.63 -17.05 0.19
N GLN A 476 1.44 -17.64 0.07
CA GLN A 476 0.63 -18.13 1.19
C GLN A 476 1.41 -19.03 2.15
N VAL A 477 2.21 -19.95 1.62
CA VAL A 477 2.88 -21.01 2.40
C VAL A 477 3.83 -20.47 3.46
N LYS A 478 4.43 -19.29 3.24
CA LYS A 478 5.34 -18.68 4.21
C LYS A 478 4.59 -18.15 5.42
N GLU A 479 3.39 -17.61 5.21
CA GLU A 479 2.57 -17.04 6.29
C GLU A 479 1.99 -18.18 7.13
N ASP A 480 1.53 -19.26 6.47
CA ASP A 480 1.01 -20.46 7.15
C ASP A 480 2.10 -21.17 7.96
N LEU A 481 3.35 -21.20 7.47
CA LEU A 481 4.50 -21.72 8.22
C LEU A 481 4.77 -20.91 9.50
N LEU A 482 4.79 -19.57 9.39
CA LEU A 482 4.99 -18.69 10.54
C LEU A 482 3.84 -18.84 11.55
N ALA A 483 2.60 -18.89 11.06
CA ALA A 483 1.43 -19.15 11.89
C ALA A 483 1.56 -20.49 12.62
N ARG A 484 2.02 -21.54 11.94
CA ARG A 484 2.23 -22.86 12.56
C ARG A 484 3.30 -22.83 13.66
N TRP A 485 4.39 -22.08 13.47
CA TRP A 485 5.39 -21.89 14.54
C TRP A 485 4.81 -21.16 15.75
N GLY A 486 3.98 -20.15 15.53
CA GLY A 486 3.25 -19.48 16.61
C GLY A 486 2.26 -20.40 17.33
N GLU A 487 1.58 -21.31 16.63
CA GLU A 487 0.70 -22.32 17.24
C GLU A 487 1.48 -23.28 18.14
N LEU A 488 2.62 -23.76 17.65
CA LEU A 488 3.54 -24.63 18.40
C LEU A 488 4.23 -23.89 19.54
N GLY A 489 4.04 -22.57 19.66
CA GLY A 489 4.62 -21.75 20.72
C GLY A 489 6.12 -21.56 20.59
N ILE A 490 6.68 -21.66 19.39
CA ILE A 490 8.12 -21.50 19.15
C ILE A 490 8.42 -20.00 19.09
N LEU A 491 9.06 -19.48 20.14
CA LEU A 491 9.36 -18.07 20.30
C LEU A 491 10.87 -17.86 20.43
N VAL A 492 11.37 -16.75 19.88
CA VAL A 492 12.75 -16.28 20.09
C VAL A 492 12.71 -14.89 20.67
N GLU A 493 13.02 -14.77 21.95
CA GLU A 493 13.02 -13.50 22.69
C GLU A 493 14.34 -13.37 23.45
N GLU A 494 14.93 -12.18 23.42
CA GLU A 494 16.17 -11.85 24.14
C GLU A 494 17.39 -12.74 23.82
N GLY A 495 17.35 -13.45 22.69
CA GLY A 495 18.41 -14.38 22.27
C GLY A 495 18.20 -15.82 22.77
N CYS A 496 17.05 -16.12 23.37
CA CYS A 496 16.67 -17.43 23.88
C CYS A 496 15.50 -18.01 23.07
N VAL A 497 15.57 -19.31 22.77
CA VAL A 497 14.43 -20.08 22.24
C VAL A 497 13.53 -20.48 23.41
N LYS A 498 12.23 -20.24 23.28
CA LYS A 498 11.19 -20.60 24.26
C LYS A 498 10.09 -21.40 23.56
N PHE A 499 9.55 -22.40 24.26
CA PHE A 499 8.39 -23.17 23.83
C PHE A 499 7.21 -22.88 24.78
N ASP A 500 6.16 -22.22 24.27
CA ASP A 500 4.95 -21.83 25.00
C ASP A 500 3.71 -22.04 24.11
N PRO A 501 3.22 -23.30 23.96
CA PRO A 501 2.21 -23.69 22.96
C PRO A 501 0.80 -23.28 23.36
N PHE A 502 0.58 -21.99 23.64
CA PHE A 502 -0.68 -21.44 24.15
C PHE A 502 -1.85 -21.59 23.18
N LEU A 503 -1.58 -21.54 21.88
CA LEU A 503 -2.58 -21.68 20.82
C LEU A 503 -2.77 -23.13 20.36
N LEU A 504 -1.95 -24.07 20.85
CA LEU A 504 -2.01 -25.45 20.40
C LEU A 504 -3.23 -26.16 20.99
N LYS A 505 -4.13 -26.66 20.12
CA LYS A 505 -5.30 -27.42 20.57
C LYS A 505 -4.89 -28.78 21.11
N LYS A 506 -5.60 -29.24 22.14
CA LYS A 506 -5.40 -30.59 22.71
C LYS A 506 -5.60 -31.71 21.66
N SER A 507 -6.48 -31.49 20.68
CA SER A 507 -6.73 -32.43 19.58
C SER A 507 -5.54 -32.60 18.61
N ASN A 508 -4.50 -31.77 18.70
CA ASN A 508 -3.27 -31.97 17.92
C ASN A 508 -2.33 -33.02 18.52
N PHE A 509 -2.58 -33.46 19.76
CA PHE A 509 -1.82 -34.52 20.40
C PHE A 509 -2.33 -35.89 19.94
N LEU A 510 -1.42 -36.84 19.76
CA LEU A 510 -1.77 -38.20 19.37
C LEU A 510 -2.55 -38.90 20.49
N GLU A 511 -3.63 -39.60 20.12
CA GLU A 511 -4.39 -40.46 21.03
C GLU A 511 -3.77 -41.86 21.15
N GLU A 512 -2.95 -42.25 20.17
CA GLU A 512 -2.31 -43.56 20.08
C GLU A 512 -0.81 -43.43 19.78
N GLN A 513 -0.04 -44.44 20.16
CA GLN A 513 1.39 -44.48 19.88
C GLN A 513 1.64 -44.53 18.36
N ASN A 514 2.52 -43.66 17.88
CA ASN A 514 2.91 -43.63 16.47
C ASN A 514 4.45 -43.52 16.34
N LYS A 515 5.01 -44.04 15.24
CA LYS A 515 6.45 -43.95 14.96
C LYS A 515 6.73 -42.63 14.24
N PHE A 516 7.61 -41.81 14.81
CA PHE A 516 8.12 -40.62 14.17
C PHE A 516 9.47 -40.92 13.52
N GLU A 517 9.56 -40.79 12.19
CA GLU A 517 10.80 -40.96 11.44
C GLU A 517 11.32 -39.59 11.00
N ILE A 518 12.57 -39.29 11.35
CA ILE A 518 13.29 -38.13 10.83
C ILE A 518 14.06 -38.63 9.62
N THR A 519 13.59 -38.29 8.43
CA THR A 519 14.24 -38.60 7.14
C THR A 519 15.23 -37.53 6.72
#